data_AF-A0A7J6VMU2-F1
#
_entry.id   AF-A0A7J6VMU2-F1
#
_cell.length_a   1.000
_cell.length_b   1.000
_cell.length_c   1.000
_cell.angle_alpha   90.00
_cell.angle_beta   90.00
_cell.angle_gamma   90.00
#
_symmetry.space_group_name_H-M   'P 1'
#
loop_
_entity.id
_entity.type
_entity.pdbx_description
1 polymer ?
#
loop_
_entity_poly.entity_id
_entity_poly.type
_entity_poly.pdbx_seq_one_letter_code
_entity_poly.pdbx_strand_id
1 'polypeptide(L)'
;MASVLAKKQKKKSNYNLKDLKTLGNQLLSSRTHINNLPLLITFISPSSSPQFALESLLSLQSFFIPVLSELPSSKSQINFEEKELSKNPELVYKIWLRAKFDDFVKSLISVAVSSQSDETLKDVVLDAIMDFVKLGKDGRFQSSIYQRFLHAIVYSPSSIDSLLDLLVSKFFKYIDVRYFTYITVEKLARSLDSRGVEDKNNMSAQEDSENVSKPSNLELAIHKIQYILSHIPPFDIKGGQSEYEMWSQSGANPISD
;
A
#
# COMPACT_ATOMS: atom_id res chain seq x y z
N MET A 1 14.11 0.53 22.96
CA MET A 1 13.77 0.88 21.56
C MET A 1 13.44 2.37 21.32
N ALA A 2 13.26 3.21 22.36
CA ALA A 2 13.00 4.66 22.19
C ALA A 2 14.16 5.48 21.57
N SER A 3 15.42 5.05 21.76
CA SER A 3 16.62 5.80 21.35
C SER A 3 16.85 5.88 19.82
N VAL A 4 16.40 4.89 19.04
CA VAL A 4 16.56 4.86 17.57
C VAL A 4 15.51 5.73 16.87
N LEU A 5 14.27 5.73 17.38
CA LEU A 5 13.19 6.59 16.88
C LEU A 5 13.51 8.07 17.14
N ALA A 6 14.04 8.40 18.32
CA ALA A 6 14.49 9.76 18.65
C ALA A 6 15.65 10.25 17.76
N LYS A 7 16.62 9.38 17.41
CA LYS A 7 17.70 9.72 16.47
C LYS A 7 17.19 9.97 15.04
N LYS A 8 16.23 9.19 14.56
CA LYS A 8 15.61 9.40 13.23
C LYS A 8 14.77 10.68 13.19
N GLN A 9 14.05 10.99 14.27
CA GLN A 9 13.28 12.25 14.39
C GLN A 9 14.19 13.49 14.46
N LYS A 10 15.29 13.45 15.23
CA LYS A 10 16.29 14.55 15.25
C LYS A 10 16.98 14.79 13.91
N LYS A 11 17.14 13.76 13.07
CA LYS A 11 17.71 13.95 11.73
C LYS A 11 16.73 14.63 10.78
N LYS A 12 15.42 14.37 10.90
CA LYS A 12 14.37 15.02 10.12
C LYS A 12 14.22 16.53 10.41
N SER A 13 14.43 16.97 11.65
CA SER A 13 14.24 18.38 12.03
C SER A 13 15.22 19.36 11.38
N ASN A 14 16.31 18.87 10.77
CA ASN A 14 17.33 19.71 10.15
C ASN A 14 17.14 19.89 8.63
N TYR A 15 16.16 19.23 8.02
CA TYR A 15 15.93 19.35 6.58
C TYR A 15 14.84 20.39 6.31
N ASN A 16 15.11 21.27 5.36
CA ASN A 16 14.09 22.09 4.73
C ASN A 16 13.58 21.42 3.44
N LEU A 17 12.53 22.00 2.82
CA LEU A 17 11.94 21.47 1.60
C LEU A 17 12.91 21.45 0.40
N LYS A 18 13.80 22.44 0.29
CA LYS A 18 14.81 22.51 -0.78
C LYS A 18 15.85 21.40 -0.64
N ASP A 19 16.26 21.09 0.59
CA ASP A 19 17.19 20.00 0.87
C ASP A 19 16.55 18.67 0.46
N LEU A 20 15.26 18.48 0.78
CA LEU A 20 14.52 17.27 0.44
C LEU A 20 14.40 17.08 -1.08
N LYS A 21 14.06 18.15 -1.81
CA LYS A 21 14.07 18.17 -3.27
C LYS A 21 15.46 17.86 -3.85
N THR A 22 16.51 18.36 -3.22
CA THR A 22 17.90 18.06 -3.61
C THR A 22 18.23 16.59 -3.43
N LEU A 23 17.81 15.97 -2.32
CA LEU A 23 17.97 14.54 -2.08
C LEU A 23 17.25 13.70 -3.15
N GLY A 24 16.04 14.10 -3.54
CA GLY A 24 15.26 13.48 -4.61
C GLY A 24 15.97 13.57 -5.96
N ASN A 25 16.39 14.78 -6.36
CA ASN A 25 17.12 14.98 -7.62
C ASN A 25 18.43 14.19 -7.66
N GLN A 26 19.18 14.14 -6.56
CA GLN A 26 20.39 13.33 -6.44
C GLN A 26 20.11 11.84 -6.63
N LEU A 27 19.03 11.32 -6.00
CA LEU A 27 18.61 9.93 -6.15
C LEU A 27 18.28 9.59 -7.62
N LEU A 28 17.59 10.49 -8.32
CA LEU A 28 17.22 10.31 -9.73
C LEU A 28 18.41 10.46 -10.68
N SER A 29 19.43 11.22 -10.29
CA SER A 29 20.58 11.52 -11.16
C SER A 29 21.59 10.37 -11.24
N SER A 30 21.83 9.63 -10.14
CA SER A 30 22.85 8.59 -10.11
C SER A 30 22.63 7.56 -9.00
N ARG A 31 23.01 6.30 -9.29
CA ARG A 31 23.05 5.19 -8.31
C ARG A 31 23.99 5.47 -7.13
N THR A 32 24.96 6.38 -7.25
CA THR A 32 25.87 6.76 -6.15
C THR A 32 25.12 7.37 -4.96
N HIS A 33 23.93 7.92 -5.20
CA HIS A 33 23.07 8.52 -4.18
C HIS A 33 21.96 7.60 -3.68
N ILE A 34 22.07 6.28 -3.90
CA ILE A 34 21.05 5.31 -3.48
C ILE A 34 20.76 5.34 -1.98
N ASN A 35 21.72 5.79 -1.16
CA ASN A 35 21.52 5.93 0.29
C ASN A 35 20.52 7.04 0.67
N ASN A 36 20.13 7.91 -0.28
CA ASN A 36 19.04 8.88 -0.10
C ASN A 36 17.67 8.20 -0.08
N LEU A 37 17.52 7.03 -0.72
CA LEU A 37 16.24 6.31 -0.84
C LEU A 37 15.63 5.96 0.54
N PRO A 38 16.33 5.27 1.46
CA PRO A 38 15.79 5.01 2.80
C PRO A 38 15.47 6.26 3.60
N LEU A 39 16.21 7.36 3.36
CA LEU A 39 15.99 8.64 4.06
C LEU A 39 14.68 9.29 3.59
N LEU A 40 14.45 9.38 2.27
CA LEU A 40 13.22 9.90 1.67
C LEU A 40 12.00 9.11 2.13
N ILE A 41 12.09 7.77 2.20
CA ILE A 41 10.99 6.92 2.70
C ILE A 41 10.58 7.32 4.12
N THR A 42 11.53 7.77 4.97
CA THR A 42 11.17 8.16 6.33
C THR A 42 10.21 9.35 6.38
N PHE A 43 10.29 10.28 5.42
CA PHE A 43 9.43 11.46 5.34
C PHE A 43 7.99 11.16 4.90
N ILE A 44 7.72 9.93 4.45
CA ILE A 44 6.37 9.44 4.19
C ILE A 44 5.87 8.76 5.46
N SER A 45 5.20 9.54 6.29
CA SER A 45 4.64 9.09 7.56
C SER A 45 3.47 9.99 7.95
N PRO A 46 2.45 9.46 8.65
CA PRO A 46 1.27 10.24 9.05
C PRO A 46 1.58 11.52 9.84
N SER A 47 2.71 11.55 10.56
CA SER A 47 3.13 12.69 11.37
C SER A 47 4.08 13.66 10.66
N SER A 48 4.40 13.41 9.38
CA SER A 48 5.26 14.31 8.61
C SER A 48 4.44 15.45 8.02
N SER A 49 5.08 16.62 7.84
CA SER A 49 4.45 17.74 7.12
C SER A 49 3.97 17.28 5.73
N PRO A 50 2.74 17.63 5.30
CA PRO A 50 2.21 17.20 4.01
C PRO A 50 3.12 17.55 2.83
N GLN A 51 3.76 18.73 2.88
CA GLN A 51 4.70 19.18 1.84
C GLN A 51 5.94 18.29 1.76
N PHE A 52 6.46 17.83 2.90
CA PHE A 52 7.63 16.96 2.94
C PHE A 52 7.28 15.54 2.49
N ALA A 53 6.11 15.03 2.90
CA ALA A 53 5.62 13.74 2.47
C ALA A 53 5.38 13.71 0.95
N LEU A 54 4.76 14.77 0.41
CA LEU A 54 4.49 14.92 -1.02
C LEU A 54 5.78 14.98 -1.85
N GLU A 55 6.73 15.85 -1.51
CA GLU A 55 8.01 15.95 -2.23
C GLU A 55 8.78 14.62 -2.23
N SER A 56 8.77 13.92 -1.09
CA SER A 56 9.38 12.60 -0.98
C SER A 56 8.65 11.56 -1.83
N LEU A 57 7.32 11.57 -1.81
CA LEU A 57 6.48 10.67 -2.60
C LEU A 57 6.77 10.84 -4.10
N LEU A 58 6.77 12.07 -4.61
CA LEU A 58 7.02 12.34 -6.03
C LEU A 58 8.43 11.90 -6.47
N SER A 59 9.44 12.17 -5.63
CA SER A 59 10.82 11.74 -5.89
C SER A 59 10.95 10.21 -5.93
N LEU A 60 10.33 9.52 -4.97
CA LEU A 60 10.37 8.08 -4.85
C LEU A 60 9.57 7.38 -5.95
N GLN A 61 8.42 7.92 -6.32
CA GLN A 61 7.60 7.42 -7.41
C GLN A 61 8.35 7.54 -8.75
N SER A 62 8.93 8.71 -9.03
CA SER A 62 9.77 8.93 -10.22
C SER A 62 10.96 7.97 -10.29
N PHE A 63 11.53 7.61 -9.13
CA PHE A 63 12.63 6.68 -9.05
C PHE A 63 12.19 5.22 -9.26
N PHE A 64 11.08 4.79 -8.66
CA PHE A 64 10.66 3.39 -8.71
C PHE A 64 9.95 3.00 -10.00
N ILE A 65 9.09 3.86 -10.57
CA ILE A 65 8.31 3.52 -11.77
C ILE A 65 9.17 2.92 -12.89
N PRO A 66 10.32 3.51 -13.27
CA PRO A 66 11.14 3.00 -14.37
C PRO A 66 11.79 1.64 -14.08
N VAL A 67 12.06 1.33 -12.81
CA VAL A 67 12.85 0.14 -12.42
C VAL A 67 11.99 -1.03 -11.95
N LEU A 68 10.67 -0.82 -11.76
CA LEU A 68 9.78 -1.81 -11.14
C LEU A 68 9.67 -3.14 -11.90
N SER A 69 9.62 -3.08 -13.23
CA SER A 69 9.51 -4.26 -14.11
C SER A 69 10.74 -5.18 -14.01
N GLU A 70 11.89 -4.62 -13.63
CA GLU A 70 13.14 -5.34 -13.48
C GLU A 70 13.36 -5.93 -12.09
N LEU A 71 12.53 -5.56 -11.11
CA LEU A 71 12.71 -6.04 -9.73
C LEU A 71 12.24 -7.50 -9.60
N PRO A 72 12.98 -8.32 -8.83
CA PRO A 72 12.56 -9.69 -8.56
C PRO A 72 11.23 -9.69 -7.81
N SER A 73 10.41 -10.72 -8.07
CA SER A 73 9.21 -10.94 -7.28
C SER A 73 9.58 -11.29 -5.84
N SER A 74 8.80 -10.81 -4.86
CA SER A 74 9.03 -11.16 -3.46
C SER A 74 8.97 -12.68 -3.22
N LYS A 75 8.27 -13.45 -4.08
CA LYS A 75 8.25 -14.93 -4.01
C LYS A 75 9.53 -15.58 -4.54
N SER A 76 10.20 -14.97 -5.51
CA SER A 76 11.45 -15.53 -6.07
C SER A 76 12.65 -15.35 -5.14
N GLN A 77 12.56 -14.44 -4.17
CA GLN A 77 13.64 -14.20 -3.19
C GLN A 77 13.96 -15.43 -2.33
N ILE A 78 12.99 -16.32 -2.13
CA ILE A 78 13.12 -17.50 -1.26
C ILE A 78 14.00 -18.60 -1.88
N ASN A 79 14.21 -18.56 -3.21
CA ASN A 79 14.85 -19.65 -3.95
C ASN A 79 16.30 -19.36 -4.36
N PHE A 80 16.90 -18.24 -3.94
CA PHE A 80 18.28 -17.94 -4.30
C PHE A 80 19.26 -18.63 -3.36
N GLU A 81 20.13 -19.47 -3.91
CA GLU A 81 21.26 -20.03 -3.17
C GLU A 81 22.28 -18.94 -2.82
N GLU A 82 22.91 -19.02 -1.65
CA GLU A 82 23.96 -18.07 -1.22
C GLU A 82 25.13 -17.98 -2.22
N LYS A 83 25.39 -19.06 -2.96
CA LYS A 83 26.40 -19.11 -4.03
C LYS A 83 26.04 -18.28 -5.27
N GLU A 84 24.75 -18.10 -5.55
CA GLU A 84 24.26 -17.26 -6.65
C GLU A 84 24.31 -15.78 -6.24
N LEU A 85 23.91 -15.46 -5.01
CA LEU A 85 23.98 -14.10 -4.46
C LEU A 85 25.41 -13.57 -4.38
N SER A 86 26.38 -14.43 -4.01
CA SER A 86 27.80 -14.02 -3.92
C SER A 86 28.46 -13.79 -5.28
N LYS A 87 27.91 -14.36 -6.36
CA LYS A 87 28.42 -14.18 -7.73
C LYS A 87 27.76 -13.01 -8.47
N ASN A 88 26.58 -12.56 -8.05
CA ASN A 88 25.81 -11.54 -8.76
C ASN A 88 25.45 -10.34 -7.86
N PRO A 89 26.32 -9.32 -7.75
CA PRO A 89 26.05 -8.14 -6.94
C PRO A 89 24.84 -7.32 -7.43
N GLU A 90 24.51 -7.36 -8.72
CA GLU A 90 23.32 -6.69 -9.25
C GLU A 90 22.03 -7.36 -8.75
N LEU A 91 22.02 -8.68 -8.58
CA LEU A 91 20.89 -9.39 -8.00
C LEU A 91 20.69 -9.00 -6.52
N VAL A 92 21.77 -8.92 -5.75
CA VAL A 92 21.73 -8.44 -4.35
C VAL A 92 21.15 -7.04 -4.29
N TYR A 93 21.61 -6.15 -5.18
CA TYR A 93 21.09 -4.79 -5.30
C TYR A 93 19.59 -4.77 -5.61
N LYS A 94 19.12 -5.54 -6.60
CA LYS A 94 17.70 -5.60 -6.98
C LYS A 94 16.82 -6.20 -5.88
N ILE A 95 17.31 -7.18 -5.12
CA ILE A 95 16.63 -7.74 -3.93
C ILE A 95 16.47 -6.67 -2.85
N TRP A 96 17.55 -5.94 -2.54
CA TRP A 96 17.50 -4.84 -1.58
C TRP A 96 16.55 -3.73 -2.04
N LEU A 97 16.58 -3.39 -3.33
CA LEU A 97 15.73 -2.36 -3.92
C LEU A 97 14.25 -2.74 -3.85
N ARG A 98 13.94 -4.02 -4.09
CA ARG A 98 12.60 -4.59 -3.90
C ARG A 98 12.13 -4.45 -2.45
N ALA A 99 12.99 -4.75 -1.47
CA ALA A 99 12.66 -4.55 -0.06
C ALA A 99 12.40 -3.07 0.27
N LYS A 100 13.14 -2.13 -0.34
CA LYS A 100 12.87 -0.69 -0.18
C LYS A 100 11.60 -0.21 -0.85
N PHE A 101 11.22 -0.80 -1.97
CA PHE A 101 9.91 -0.57 -2.52
C PHE A 101 8.79 -1.08 -1.59
N ASP A 102 8.96 -2.26 -0.98
CA ASP A 102 7.96 -2.80 -0.04
C ASP A 102 7.84 -1.96 1.24
N ASP A 103 8.96 -1.39 1.73
CA ASP A 103 9.00 -0.38 2.80
C ASP A 103 8.24 0.90 2.39
N PHE A 104 8.48 1.39 1.16
CA PHE A 104 7.81 2.58 0.62
C PHE A 104 6.29 2.39 0.51
N VAL A 105 5.83 1.30 -0.10
CA VAL A 105 4.40 0.95 -0.17
C VAL A 105 3.78 0.85 1.22
N LYS A 106 4.49 0.28 2.19
CA LYS A 106 4.02 0.22 3.59
C LYS A 106 3.84 1.61 4.18
N SER A 107 4.77 2.54 3.94
CA SER A 107 4.66 3.92 4.37
C SER A 107 3.46 4.64 3.72
N LEU A 108 3.24 4.44 2.41
CA LEU A 108 2.07 4.99 1.71
C LEU A 108 0.75 4.50 2.33
N ILE A 109 0.61 3.18 2.50
CA ILE A 109 -0.58 2.59 3.12
C ILE A 109 -0.79 3.16 4.53
N SER A 110 0.28 3.31 5.31
CA SER A 110 0.20 3.90 6.66
C SER A 110 -0.30 5.34 6.64
N VAL A 111 0.11 6.16 5.65
CA VAL A 111 -0.38 7.54 5.49
C VAL A 111 -1.85 7.53 5.09
N ALA A 112 -2.25 6.69 4.13
CA ALA A 112 -3.62 6.63 3.63
C ALA A 112 -4.64 6.33 4.73
N VAL A 113 -4.38 5.34 5.58
CA VAL A 113 -5.36 4.85 6.57
C VAL A 113 -5.30 5.56 7.93
N SER A 114 -4.40 6.53 8.10
CA SER A 114 -4.22 7.24 9.37
C SER A 114 -5.12 8.46 9.47
N SER A 115 -5.77 8.64 10.62
CA SER A 115 -6.55 9.84 10.94
C SER A 115 -5.72 11.11 11.13
N GLN A 116 -4.39 11.00 11.28
CA GLN A 116 -3.50 12.15 11.48
C GLN A 116 -3.02 12.78 10.17
N SER A 117 -3.13 12.03 9.06
CA SER A 117 -2.71 12.49 7.75
C SER A 117 -3.70 13.51 7.19
N ASP A 118 -3.17 14.50 6.48
CA ASP A 118 -3.94 15.47 5.71
C ASP A 118 -4.77 14.79 4.60
N GLU A 119 -6.02 15.22 4.39
CA GLU A 119 -6.94 14.60 3.41
C GLU A 119 -6.46 14.79 1.97
N THR A 120 -5.86 15.93 1.62
CA THR A 120 -5.31 16.15 0.28
C THR A 120 -4.12 15.22 0.03
N LEU A 121 -3.28 15.02 1.04
CA LEU A 121 -2.19 14.05 0.98
C LEU A 121 -2.71 12.63 0.83
N LYS A 122 -3.78 12.24 1.54
CA LYS A 122 -4.39 10.91 1.40
C LYS A 122 -4.87 10.65 -0.02
N ASP A 123 -5.44 11.67 -0.68
CA ASP A 123 -5.88 11.56 -2.06
C ASP A 123 -4.72 11.26 -3.01
N VAL A 124 -3.64 12.04 -2.93
CA VAL A 124 -2.42 11.83 -3.74
C VAL A 124 -1.78 10.47 -3.42
N VAL A 125 -1.77 10.05 -2.16
CA VAL A 125 -1.23 8.75 -1.75
C VAL A 125 -2.08 7.60 -2.29
N LEU A 126 -3.40 7.73 -2.32
CA LEU A 126 -4.30 6.75 -2.93
C LEU A 126 -3.98 6.60 -4.41
N ASP A 127 -3.87 7.70 -5.14
CA ASP A 127 -3.50 7.69 -6.56
C ASP A 127 -2.15 6.98 -6.77
N ALA A 128 -1.14 7.32 -5.96
CA ALA A 128 0.18 6.67 -6.03
C ALA A 128 0.13 5.16 -5.71
N ILE A 129 -0.67 4.72 -4.73
CA ILE A 129 -0.86 3.30 -4.43
C ILE A 129 -1.49 2.61 -5.65
N MET A 130 -2.53 3.21 -6.24
CA MET A 130 -3.24 2.65 -7.38
C MET A 130 -2.38 2.62 -8.65
N ASP A 131 -1.49 3.59 -8.85
CA ASP A 131 -0.48 3.54 -9.91
C ASP A 131 0.44 2.32 -9.74
N PHE A 132 0.91 2.02 -8.53
CA PHE A 132 1.71 0.81 -8.30
C PHE A 132 0.91 -0.48 -8.44
N VAL A 133 -0.40 -0.45 -8.16
CA VAL A 133 -1.30 -1.57 -8.42
C VAL A 133 -1.43 -1.81 -9.93
N LYS A 134 -1.42 -0.76 -10.74
CA LYS A 134 -1.45 -0.84 -12.21
C LYS A 134 -0.15 -1.35 -12.82
N LEU A 135 0.99 -0.99 -12.24
CA LEU A 135 2.34 -1.32 -12.75
C LEU A 135 2.80 -2.77 -12.45
N GLY A 136 1.89 -3.74 -12.38
CA GLY A 136 2.31 -5.13 -12.28
C GLY A 136 2.95 -5.63 -13.58
N LYS A 137 3.71 -6.73 -13.47
CA LYS A 137 4.46 -7.29 -14.58
C LYS A 137 3.53 -7.64 -15.75
N ASP A 138 3.87 -7.18 -16.95
CA ASP A 138 3.12 -7.37 -18.19
C ASP A 138 1.74 -6.67 -18.19
N GLY A 139 1.63 -5.50 -17.55
CA GLY A 139 0.36 -4.76 -17.46
C GLY A 139 -0.70 -5.44 -16.59
N ARG A 140 -0.26 -6.40 -15.75
CA ARG A 140 -1.17 -7.12 -14.85
C ARG A 140 -1.42 -6.32 -13.58
N PHE A 141 -2.60 -6.51 -13.03
CA PHE A 141 -2.96 -5.96 -11.73
C PHE A 141 -2.11 -6.55 -10.59
N GLN A 142 -1.40 -5.70 -9.86
CA GLN A 142 -0.56 -6.10 -8.73
C GLN A 142 -1.40 -6.31 -7.46
N SER A 143 -2.13 -7.43 -7.45
CA SER A 143 -3.10 -7.77 -6.41
C SER A 143 -2.53 -7.83 -4.98
N SER A 144 -1.23 -8.09 -4.82
CA SER A 144 -0.59 -8.13 -3.49
C SER A 144 -0.52 -6.77 -2.81
N ILE A 145 -0.29 -5.69 -3.57
CA ILE A 145 -0.30 -4.32 -3.05
C ILE A 145 -1.72 -3.93 -2.67
N TYR A 146 -2.68 -4.19 -3.56
CA TYR A 146 -4.09 -3.89 -3.33
C TYR A 146 -4.67 -4.66 -2.13
N GLN A 147 -4.33 -5.95 -1.99
CA GLN A 147 -4.71 -6.77 -0.83
C GLN A 147 -4.18 -6.20 0.48
N ARG A 148 -2.90 -5.79 0.52
CA ARG A 148 -2.31 -5.16 1.70
C ARG A 148 -3.01 -3.85 2.05
N PHE A 149 -3.38 -3.07 1.03
CA PHE A 149 -4.08 -1.80 1.21
C PHE A 149 -5.49 -1.99 1.78
N LEU A 150 -6.31 -2.85 1.17
CA LEU A 150 -7.65 -3.15 1.68
C LEU A 150 -7.62 -3.79 3.08
N HIS A 151 -6.64 -4.65 3.36
CA HIS A 151 -6.44 -5.17 4.71
C HIS A 151 -6.18 -4.04 5.71
N ALA A 152 -5.33 -3.07 5.37
CA ALA A 152 -5.04 -1.93 6.25
C ALA A 152 -6.27 -1.01 6.46
N ILE A 153 -7.10 -0.84 5.42
CA ILE A 153 -8.39 -0.16 5.48
C ILE A 153 -9.30 -0.83 6.51
N VAL A 154 -9.56 -2.13 6.32
CA VAL A 154 -10.51 -2.90 7.14
C VAL A 154 -10.08 -2.96 8.61
N TYR A 155 -8.79 -3.13 8.89
CA TYR A 155 -8.27 -3.19 10.25
C TYR A 155 -7.75 -1.86 10.82
N SER A 156 -7.95 -0.74 10.11
CA SER A 156 -7.60 0.57 10.68
C SER A 156 -8.48 0.86 11.90
N PRO A 157 -7.95 1.44 12.98
CA PRO A 157 -8.74 1.78 14.17
C PRO A 157 -9.62 3.02 13.98
N SER A 158 -9.43 3.78 12.90
CA SER A 158 -10.16 5.03 12.64
C SER A 158 -11.26 4.84 11.58
N SER A 159 -12.24 5.75 11.56
CA SER A 159 -13.12 5.90 10.40
C SER A 159 -12.27 6.28 9.19
N ILE A 160 -12.64 5.74 8.05
CA ILE A 160 -11.90 5.89 6.78
C ILE A 160 -12.88 6.16 5.64
N ASP A 161 -14.03 6.74 5.97
CA ASP A 161 -15.14 6.92 5.05
C ASP A 161 -14.71 7.81 3.88
N SER A 162 -13.96 8.89 4.14
CA SER A 162 -13.38 9.75 3.08
C SER A 162 -12.46 8.98 2.13
N LEU A 163 -11.60 8.10 2.64
CA LEU A 163 -10.70 7.29 1.83
C LEU A 163 -11.49 6.26 1.00
N LEU A 164 -12.52 5.65 1.58
CA LEU A 164 -13.39 4.71 0.89
C LEU A 164 -14.19 5.41 -0.21
N ASP A 165 -14.70 6.61 0.06
CA ASP A 165 -15.41 7.43 -0.93
C ASP A 165 -14.49 7.80 -2.11
N LEU A 166 -13.23 8.15 -1.85
CA LEU A 166 -12.24 8.37 -2.89
C LEU A 166 -11.98 7.11 -3.71
N LEU A 167 -11.81 5.95 -3.05
CA LEU A 167 -11.60 4.67 -3.72
C LEU A 167 -12.78 4.31 -4.64
N VAL A 168 -14.00 4.47 -4.13
CA VAL A 168 -15.25 4.22 -4.86
C VAL A 168 -15.36 5.18 -6.05
N SER A 169 -15.23 6.48 -5.82
CA SER A 169 -15.42 7.51 -6.84
C SER A 169 -14.38 7.44 -7.96
N LYS A 170 -13.12 7.15 -7.64
CA LYS A 170 -12.03 7.17 -8.62
C LYS A 170 -11.82 5.83 -9.31
N PHE A 171 -11.90 4.72 -8.56
CA PHE A 171 -11.38 3.43 -9.03
C PHE A 171 -12.43 2.33 -9.16
N PHE A 172 -13.56 2.40 -8.47
CA PHE A 172 -14.60 1.37 -8.64
C PHE A 172 -15.30 1.44 -10.00
N LYS A 173 -14.99 2.39 -10.88
CA LYS A 173 -15.40 2.30 -12.28
C LYS A 173 -14.70 1.16 -13.05
N TYR A 174 -13.52 0.73 -12.62
CA TYR A 174 -12.71 -0.30 -13.29
C TYR A 174 -13.07 -1.72 -12.86
N ILE A 175 -13.20 -2.64 -13.82
CA ILE A 175 -13.71 -3.99 -13.54
C ILE A 175 -12.72 -4.88 -12.79
N ASP A 176 -11.43 -4.78 -13.11
CA ASP A 176 -10.36 -5.50 -12.44
C ASP A 176 -10.22 -5.04 -10.98
N VAL A 177 -10.36 -3.72 -10.70
CA VAL A 177 -10.42 -3.20 -9.32
C VAL A 177 -11.59 -3.82 -8.55
N ARG A 178 -12.81 -3.85 -9.12
CA ARG A 178 -13.97 -4.50 -8.47
C ARG A 178 -13.71 -5.98 -8.21
N TYR A 179 -13.23 -6.70 -9.22
CA TYR A 179 -12.92 -8.13 -9.13
C TYR A 179 -11.93 -8.44 -8.01
N PHE A 180 -10.79 -7.73 -7.95
CA PHE A 180 -9.81 -7.92 -6.88
C PHE A 180 -10.29 -7.41 -5.53
N THR A 181 -11.25 -6.48 -5.48
CA THR A 181 -11.93 -6.08 -4.24
C THR A 181 -12.73 -7.24 -3.68
N TYR A 182 -13.59 -7.88 -4.48
CA TYR A 182 -14.37 -9.04 -4.04
C TYR A 182 -13.49 -10.18 -3.51
N ILE A 183 -12.44 -10.56 -4.27
CA ILE A 183 -11.52 -11.63 -3.84
C ILE A 183 -10.83 -11.27 -2.51
N THR A 184 -10.43 -10.01 -2.36
CA THR A 184 -9.75 -9.57 -1.14
C THR A 184 -10.70 -9.55 0.05
N VAL A 185 -11.90 -9.01 -0.13
CA VAL A 185 -12.93 -8.96 0.92
C VAL A 185 -13.35 -10.37 1.33
N GLU A 186 -13.51 -11.31 0.40
CA GLU A 186 -13.79 -12.71 0.70
C GLU A 186 -12.72 -13.32 1.61
N LYS A 187 -11.43 -13.12 1.27
CA LYS A 187 -10.31 -13.59 2.09
C LYS A 187 -10.31 -12.95 3.49
N LEU A 188 -10.62 -11.66 3.56
CA LEU A 188 -10.70 -10.95 4.84
C LEU A 188 -11.84 -11.50 5.70
N ALA A 189 -13.03 -11.67 5.13
CA ALA A 189 -14.20 -12.24 5.82
C ALA A 189 -13.90 -13.65 6.37
N ARG A 190 -13.33 -14.55 5.56
CA ARG A 190 -12.92 -15.90 6.01
C ARG A 190 -11.91 -15.86 7.18
N SER A 191 -11.03 -14.86 7.21
CA SER A 191 -10.04 -14.69 8.28
C SER A 191 -10.63 -14.11 9.59
N LEU A 192 -11.82 -13.51 9.52
CA LEU A 192 -12.59 -13.10 10.69
C LEU A 192 -13.31 -14.30 11.31
N ASP A 193 -13.88 -15.17 10.47
CA ASP A 193 -14.54 -16.40 10.92
C ASP A 193 -13.57 -17.32 11.68
N SER A 194 -12.34 -17.51 11.18
CA SER A 194 -11.34 -18.35 11.85
C SER A 194 -10.94 -17.83 13.23
N ARG A 195 -10.84 -16.50 13.40
CA ARG A 195 -10.52 -15.88 14.69
C ARG A 195 -11.64 -16.01 15.70
N GLY A 196 -12.89 -15.96 15.25
CA GLY A 196 -14.06 -16.15 16.11
C GLY A 196 -14.21 -17.58 16.66
N VAL A 197 -13.59 -18.58 16.02
CA VAL A 197 -13.61 -19.98 16.49
C VAL A 197 -12.49 -20.25 17.51
N GLU A 198 -11.30 -19.69 17.31
CA GLU A 198 -10.16 -19.87 18.24
C GLU A 198 -10.43 -19.23 19.62
N ASP A 199 -11.08 -18.06 19.67
CA ASP A 199 -11.43 -17.41 20.94
C ASP A 199 -12.49 -18.19 21.74
N LYS A 200 -13.34 -18.99 21.08
CA LYS A 200 -14.37 -19.81 21.75
C LYS A 200 -13.77 -21.08 22.37
N ASN A 201 -12.73 -21.66 21.77
CA ASN A 201 -12.08 -22.86 22.30
C ASN A 201 -11.15 -22.57 23.49
N ASN A 202 -10.80 -21.30 23.75
CA ASN A 202 -9.98 -20.89 24.89
C ASN A 202 -10.81 -20.37 26.08
N MET A 203 -12.15 -20.40 26.01
CA MET A 203 -13.06 -19.90 27.07
C MET A 203 -13.68 -20.99 27.94
N SER A 204 -12.92 -22.04 28.26
CA SER A 204 -13.29 -23.00 29.31
C SER A 204 -12.22 -23.07 30.40
N ALA A 205 -11.99 -21.97 31.10
CA ALA A 205 -11.66 -21.97 32.52
C ALA A 205 -11.58 -20.53 33.02
N GLN A 206 -12.25 -20.30 34.14
CA GLN A 206 -12.11 -19.17 35.08
C GLN A 206 -13.05 -17.97 34.91
N GLU A 207 -14.00 -17.96 35.85
CA GLU A 207 -14.90 -16.89 36.24
C GLU A 207 -14.14 -15.63 36.72
N ASP A 208 -14.85 -14.49 36.62
CA ASP A 208 -14.60 -13.19 37.23
C ASP A 208 -13.30 -12.43 36.86
N SER A 209 -13.39 -11.59 35.81
CA SER A 209 -13.11 -10.16 35.97
C SER A 209 -13.62 -9.34 34.78
N GLU A 210 -14.26 -8.22 35.11
CA GLU A 210 -14.66 -7.16 34.20
C GLU A 210 -13.48 -6.70 33.33
N ASN A 211 -13.51 -7.00 32.04
CA ASN A 211 -12.91 -6.20 30.96
C ASN A 211 -13.36 -6.74 29.59
N VAL A 212 -14.62 -6.52 29.28
CA VAL A 212 -15.20 -6.72 27.94
C VAL A 212 -14.74 -5.57 27.04
N SER A 213 -13.49 -5.63 26.57
CA SER A 213 -12.90 -4.59 25.70
C SER A 213 -12.19 -5.18 24.48
N LYS A 214 -12.75 -6.25 23.91
CA LYS A 214 -12.29 -6.88 22.64
C LYS A 214 -13.30 -6.92 21.44
N PRO A 215 -14.62 -6.64 21.54
CA PRO A 215 -15.52 -6.75 20.38
C PRO A 215 -15.43 -5.59 19.37
N SER A 216 -14.93 -4.41 19.77
CA SER A 216 -14.99 -3.20 18.95
C SER A 216 -14.19 -3.29 17.64
N ASN A 217 -13.01 -3.92 17.65
CA ASN A 217 -12.17 -4.00 16.44
C ASN A 217 -12.73 -4.98 15.39
N LEU A 218 -13.42 -6.03 15.83
CA LEU A 218 -14.07 -6.99 14.93
C LEU A 218 -15.32 -6.38 14.30
N GLU A 219 -16.15 -5.72 15.10
CA GLU A 219 -17.34 -5.00 14.63
C GLU A 219 -16.98 -3.90 13.64
N LEU A 220 -15.94 -3.12 13.92
CA LEU A 220 -15.42 -2.10 12.99
C LEU A 220 -14.94 -2.72 11.67
N ALA A 221 -14.25 -3.87 11.73
CA ALA A 221 -13.82 -4.57 10.52
C ALA A 221 -15.01 -5.07 9.70
N ILE A 222 -16.04 -5.63 10.34
CA ILE A 222 -17.29 -6.08 9.68
C ILE A 222 -17.99 -4.88 9.05
N HIS A 223 -18.15 -3.77 9.77
CA HIS A 223 -18.78 -2.55 9.25
C HIS A 223 -18.03 -2.02 8.01
N LYS A 224 -16.70 -2.00 8.03
CA LYS A 224 -15.88 -1.56 6.89
C LYS A 224 -16.00 -2.51 5.69
N ILE A 225 -16.04 -3.81 5.93
CA ILE A 225 -16.31 -4.80 4.87
C ILE A 225 -17.69 -4.57 4.25
N GLN A 226 -18.72 -4.38 5.07
CA GLN A 226 -20.07 -4.09 4.60
C GLN A 226 -20.12 -2.78 3.80
N TYR A 227 -19.44 -1.73 4.26
CA TYR A 227 -19.32 -0.46 3.55
C TYR A 227 -18.68 -0.65 2.17
N ILE A 228 -17.55 -1.35 2.10
CA ILE A 228 -16.87 -1.61 0.82
C ILE A 228 -17.82 -2.32 -0.14
N LEU A 229 -18.50 -3.38 0.33
CA LEU A 229 -19.39 -4.19 -0.51
C LEU A 229 -20.64 -3.41 -0.97
N SER A 230 -21.21 -2.56 -0.12
CA SER A 230 -22.42 -1.79 -0.47
C SER A 230 -22.16 -0.67 -1.48
N HIS A 231 -20.90 -0.23 -1.62
CA HIS A 231 -20.51 0.84 -2.53
C HIS A 231 -19.88 0.34 -3.84
N ILE A 232 -19.77 -0.97 -4.06
CA ILE A 232 -19.38 -1.51 -5.36
C ILE A 232 -20.56 -1.32 -6.32
N PRO A 233 -20.39 -0.59 -7.46
CA PRO A 233 -21.49 -0.38 -8.39
C PRO A 233 -21.98 -1.71 -8.98
N PRO A 234 -23.30 -1.87 -9.19
CA PRO A 234 -23.85 -3.07 -9.79
C PRO A 234 -23.31 -3.27 -11.21
N PHE A 235 -23.41 -4.50 -11.70
CA PHE A 235 -23.15 -4.81 -13.09
C PHE A 235 -24.34 -4.33 -13.94
N ASP A 236 -24.17 -3.23 -14.65
CA ASP A 236 -25.13 -2.80 -15.65
C ASP A 236 -24.94 -3.65 -16.92
N ILE A 237 -25.69 -4.76 -17.01
CA ILE A 237 -25.81 -5.60 -18.22
C ILE A 237 -26.76 -4.94 -19.25
N LYS A 238 -27.14 -3.67 -19.04
CA LYS A 238 -28.07 -2.96 -19.91
C LYS A 238 -27.34 -2.42 -21.13
N GLY A 239 -27.30 -3.25 -22.17
CA GLY A 239 -27.08 -2.80 -23.54
C GLY A 239 -25.78 -3.29 -24.17
N GLY A 240 -25.58 -4.60 -24.27
CA GLY A 240 -24.84 -5.30 -25.36
C GLY A 240 -23.39 -4.92 -25.70
N GLN A 241 -22.85 -3.84 -25.14
CA GLN A 241 -21.53 -3.26 -25.39
C GLN A 241 -21.07 -2.53 -24.12
N SER A 242 -21.00 -3.22 -23.00
CA SER A 242 -20.26 -2.70 -21.85
C SER A 242 -18.80 -3.13 -21.99
N GLU A 243 -18.02 -2.37 -22.76
CA GLU A 243 -16.56 -2.40 -22.69
C GLU A 243 -16.15 -1.93 -21.29
N TYR A 244 -16.05 -2.86 -20.35
CA TYR A 244 -15.58 -2.56 -19.02
C TYR A 244 -14.10 -2.21 -19.07
N GLU A 245 -13.76 -0.98 -18.69
CA GLU A 245 -12.37 -0.54 -18.63
C GLU A 245 -11.62 -1.26 -17.49
N MET A 246 -10.41 -1.73 -17.78
CA MET A 246 -9.50 -2.30 -16.78
C MET A 246 -8.48 -1.25 -16.36
N TRP A 247 -8.33 -1.04 -15.06
CA TRP A 247 -7.34 -0.12 -14.52
C TRP A 247 -5.93 -0.50 -14.96
N SER A 248 -5.62 -1.81 -14.95
CA SER A 248 -4.31 -2.34 -15.35
C SER A 248 -3.98 -2.10 -16.84
N GLN A 249 -5.00 -1.85 -17.68
CA GLN A 249 -4.85 -1.59 -19.11
C GLN A 249 -5.07 -0.11 -19.49
N SER A 250 -5.63 0.69 -18.58
CA SER A 250 -5.88 2.11 -18.82
C SER A 250 -4.60 2.84 -19.25
N GLY A 251 -4.63 3.62 -20.32
CA GLY A 251 -3.45 4.37 -20.80
C GLY A 251 -2.34 3.54 -21.46
N ALA A 252 -2.51 2.23 -21.65
CA ALA A 252 -1.75 1.51 -22.67
C ALA A 252 -2.41 1.82 -24.02
N ASN A 253 -1.71 2.55 -24.90
CA ASN A 253 -2.20 2.72 -26.27
C ASN A 253 -2.39 1.32 -26.89
N PRO A 254 -3.52 1.03 -27.55
CA PRO A 254 -3.60 -0.17 -28.36
C PRO A 254 -2.49 -0.07 -29.40
N ILE A 255 -1.63 -1.08 -29.44
CA ILE A 255 -0.73 -1.28 -30.58
C ILE A 255 -1.67 -1.52 -31.75
N SER A 256 -1.88 -0.49 -32.56
CA SER A 256 -2.54 -0.62 -33.85
C SER A 256 -1.61 -1.44 -34.73
N ASP A 257 -2.02 -2.66 -35.02
CA ASP A 257 -1.44 -3.55 -36.04
C ASP A 257 -1.37 -2.89 -37.43
#